data_AF-A0A1K2HMQ8-F1
#
_entry.id   AF-A0A1K2HMQ8-F1
#
_cell.length_a   1.000
_cell.length_b   1.000
_cell.length_c   1.000
_cell.angle_alpha   90.00
_cell.angle_beta   90.00
_cell.angle_gamma   90.00
#
_symmetry.space_group_name_H-M   'P 1'
#
loop_
_entity.id
_entity.type
_entity.pdbx_description
1 polymer ?
#
loop_
_entity_poly.entity_id
_entity_poly.type
_entity_poly.pdbx_seq_one_letter_code
_entity_poly.pdbx_strand_id
1 'polypeptide(L)'
;MTVDAYERLRANGFALAGGLGDLQRRACVYHHLYADSGQRNVFPLIAAHGALWASGYFKQGMLAGRLLSLPYLFWSARRRAMLAALDDFADQFRAINRRVCAESYALYHYTRDLGATDFIVGLIGAEFATLLCECHAARRLDKPFGAEQRAALFAAFFHWEQENIVAPAVLAAYAGFHWAAIKRLALRPRVRFAYFGAGYSLPFADFSSQQERTQRGLQAYQRAEAVGLAQVEQALAHYRLMPAAFHANPRAYFRTLALAA
;
A
#
# COMPACT_ATOMS: atom_id res chain seq x y z
N MET A 1 24.25 -2.76 -16.51
CA MET A 1 22.85 -2.44 -16.88
C MET A 1 21.94 -2.56 -15.66
N THR A 2 22.00 -1.61 -14.72
CA THR A 2 21.36 -1.81 -13.40
C THR A 2 20.49 -0.64 -12.94
N VAL A 3 20.90 0.62 -13.13
CA VAL A 3 20.08 1.80 -12.76
C VAL A 3 18.95 2.04 -13.76
N ASP A 4 19.25 2.11 -15.06
CA ASP A 4 18.24 2.39 -16.09
C ASP A 4 17.12 1.34 -16.15
N ALA A 5 17.46 0.08 -15.87
CA ALA A 5 16.48 -0.98 -15.79
C ALA A 5 15.50 -0.76 -14.62
N TYR A 6 16.02 -0.34 -13.46
CA TYR A 6 15.21 0.00 -12.31
C TYR A 6 14.31 1.21 -12.59
N GLU A 7 14.87 2.30 -13.13
CA GLU A 7 14.07 3.50 -13.44
C GLU A 7 12.98 3.23 -14.47
N ARG A 8 13.23 2.37 -15.48
CA ARG A 8 12.18 1.93 -16.40
C ARG A 8 11.08 1.16 -15.69
N LEU A 9 11.43 0.18 -14.85
CA LEU A 9 10.45 -0.59 -14.09
C LEU A 9 9.67 0.28 -13.11
N ARG A 10 10.33 1.28 -12.52
CA ARG A 10 9.73 2.27 -11.63
C ARG A 10 8.77 3.19 -12.37
N ALA A 11 9.14 3.69 -13.54
CA ALA A 11 8.24 4.47 -14.40
C ALA A 11 6.99 3.65 -14.79
N ASN A 12 7.18 2.38 -15.18
CA ASN A 12 6.07 1.47 -15.46
C ASN A 12 5.19 1.26 -14.22
N GLY A 13 5.79 1.08 -13.04
CA GLY A 13 5.08 0.98 -11.77
C GLY A 13 4.21 2.21 -11.47
N PHE A 14 4.70 3.42 -11.76
CA PHE A 14 3.95 4.67 -11.59
C PHE A 14 2.81 4.83 -12.59
N ALA A 15 2.99 4.36 -13.83
CA ALA A 15 1.95 4.36 -14.85
C ALA A 15 0.82 3.37 -14.48
N LEU A 16 1.19 2.15 -14.09
CA LEU A 16 0.27 1.12 -13.59
C LEU A 16 -0.48 1.53 -12.32
N ALA A 17 0.19 2.25 -11.41
CA ALA A 17 -0.42 2.74 -10.17
C ALA A 17 -1.50 3.83 -10.40
N GLY A 18 -1.59 4.37 -11.62
CA GLY A 18 -2.56 5.39 -12.02
C GLY A 18 -2.37 6.73 -11.30
N GLY A 19 -3.41 7.56 -11.33
CA GLY A 19 -3.48 8.83 -10.61
C GLY A 19 -3.76 8.65 -9.11
N LEU A 20 -3.83 9.76 -8.37
CA LEU A 20 -4.04 9.74 -6.91
C LEU A 20 -5.34 9.02 -6.50
N GLY A 21 -6.41 9.20 -7.28
CA GLY A 21 -7.71 8.56 -7.05
C GLY A 21 -7.77 7.06 -7.38
N ASP A 22 -6.80 6.51 -8.10
CA ASP A 22 -6.86 5.16 -8.68
C ASP A 22 -6.45 4.05 -7.69
N LEU A 23 -6.98 4.09 -6.46
CA LEU A 23 -6.70 3.08 -5.42
C LEU A 23 -7.07 1.66 -5.85
N GLN A 24 -8.10 1.50 -6.68
CA GLN A 24 -8.52 0.21 -7.24
C GLN A 24 -7.50 -0.34 -8.24
N ARG A 25 -6.91 0.51 -9.10
CA ARG A 25 -5.82 0.10 -9.99
C ARG A 25 -4.63 -0.40 -9.17
N ARG A 26 -4.25 0.32 -8.12
CA ARG A 26 -3.16 -0.11 -7.22
C ARG A 26 -3.43 -1.45 -6.56
N ALA A 27 -4.65 -1.67 -6.05
CA ALA A 27 -5.05 -2.97 -5.52
C ALA A 27 -4.92 -4.10 -6.56
N CYS A 28 -5.23 -3.83 -7.84
CA CYS A 28 -5.00 -4.78 -8.92
C CYS A 28 -3.51 -5.05 -9.18
N VAL A 29 -2.66 -4.01 -9.19
CA VAL A 29 -1.20 -4.17 -9.37
C VAL A 29 -0.62 -5.03 -8.24
N TYR A 30 -0.98 -4.72 -7.00
CA TYR A 30 -0.57 -5.51 -5.85
C TYR A 30 -1.04 -6.96 -5.92
N HIS A 31 -2.30 -7.19 -6.27
CA HIS A 31 -2.82 -8.54 -6.47
C HIS A 31 -2.05 -9.30 -7.56
N HIS A 32 -1.68 -8.62 -8.65
CA HIS A 32 -0.84 -9.20 -9.69
C HIS A 32 0.52 -9.66 -9.14
N LEU A 33 1.21 -8.84 -8.33
CA LEU A 33 2.51 -9.22 -7.75
C LEU A 33 2.38 -10.43 -6.82
N TYR A 34 1.33 -10.47 -5.98
CA TYR A 34 1.03 -11.63 -5.14
C TYR A 34 0.80 -12.90 -5.98
N ALA A 35 -0.06 -12.81 -7.00
CA ALA A 35 -0.37 -13.94 -7.87
C ALA A 35 0.84 -14.39 -8.72
N ASP A 36 1.64 -13.46 -9.26
CA ASP A 36 2.83 -13.75 -10.07
C ASP A 36 3.89 -14.50 -9.25
N SER A 37 4.05 -14.15 -7.97
CA SER A 37 4.92 -14.86 -7.02
C SER A 37 4.43 -16.28 -6.69
N GLY A 38 3.28 -16.70 -7.23
CA GLY A 38 2.58 -17.91 -6.85
C GLY A 38 2.20 -17.88 -5.38
N GLN A 39 1.70 -16.73 -4.92
CA GLN A 39 1.19 -16.50 -3.55
C GLN A 39 2.27 -16.52 -2.45
N ARG A 40 3.55 -16.34 -2.81
CA ARG A 40 4.69 -16.38 -1.88
C ARG A 40 5.00 -15.01 -1.28
N ASN A 41 4.85 -13.93 -2.06
CA ASN A 41 5.05 -12.57 -1.58
C ASN A 41 3.73 -11.98 -1.04
N VAL A 42 3.55 -11.99 0.28
CA VAL A 42 2.29 -11.61 0.96
C VAL A 42 2.12 -10.10 1.09
N PHE A 43 3.22 -9.34 1.09
CA PHE A 43 3.16 -7.88 1.27
C PHE A 43 2.19 -7.19 0.30
N PRO A 44 2.25 -7.44 -1.03
CA PRO A 44 1.31 -6.87 -1.98
C PRO A 44 -0.15 -7.17 -1.62
N LEU A 45 -0.49 -8.41 -1.23
CA LEU A 45 -1.87 -8.74 -0.89
C LEU A 45 -2.41 -7.86 0.24
N ILE A 46 -1.63 -7.67 1.31
CA ILE A 46 -2.01 -6.80 2.43
C ILE A 46 -2.04 -5.32 2.00
N ALA A 47 -1.11 -4.89 1.15
CA ALA A 47 -1.11 -3.53 0.59
C ALA A 47 -2.35 -3.25 -0.29
N ALA A 48 -2.88 -4.26 -0.99
CA ALA A 48 -4.15 -4.17 -1.71
C ALA A 48 -5.33 -3.89 -0.77
N HIS A 49 -5.40 -4.60 0.37
CA HIS A 49 -6.36 -4.29 1.44
C HIS A 49 -6.19 -2.87 1.98
N GLY A 50 -4.94 -2.43 2.15
CA GLY A 50 -4.58 -1.07 2.54
C GLY A 50 -5.15 -0.01 1.58
N ALA A 51 -4.91 -0.17 0.28
CA ALA A 51 -5.39 0.75 -0.75
C ALA A 51 -6.93 0.84 -0.78
N LEU A 52 -7.62 -0.30 -0.69
CA LEU A 52 -9.09 -0.34 -0.70
C LEU A 52 -9.71 0.22 0.59
N TRP A 53 -9.12 -0.11 1.75
CA TRP A 53 -9.56 0.46 3.03
C TRP A 53 -9.38 1.98 3.07
N ALA A 54 -8.25 2.48 2.56
CA ALA A 54 -7.95 3.91 2.51
C ALA A 54 -9.00 4.70 1.70
N SER A 55 -9.60 4.11 0.66
CA SER A 55 -10.69 4.74 -0.10
C SER A 55 -11.88 5.12 0.78
N GLY A 56 -12.30 4.20 1.67
CA GLY A 56 -13.37 4.45 2.63
C GLY A 56 -12.96 5.46 3.71
N TYR A 57 -11.74 5.33 4.22
CA TYR A 57 -11.20 6.23 5.24
C TYR A 57 -11.14 7.69 4.76
N PHE A 58 -10.62 7.95 3.55
CA PHE A 58 -10.58 9.31 3.00
C PHE A 58 -11.98 9.88 2.79
N LYS A 59 -12.93 9.09 2.29
CA LYS A 59 -14.33 9.55 2.13
C LYS A 59 -14.93 10.00 3.47
N GLN A 60 -14.69 9.23 4.54
CA GLN A 60 -15.12 9.60 5.90
C GLN A 60 -14.41 10.85 6.41
N GLY A 61 -13.09 10.96 6.20
CA GLY A 61 -12.29 12.13 6.57
C GLY A 61 -12.77 13.41 5.87
N MET A 62 -13.08 13.33 4.57
CA MET A 62 -13.63 14.46 3.81
C MET A 62 -15.01 14.88 4.33
N LEU A 63 -15.87 13.92 4.68
CA LEU A 63 -17.17 14.22 5.28
C LEU A 63 -17.01 14.93 6.63
N ALA A 64 -16.13 14.43 7.50
CA ALA A 64 -15.82 15.05 8.78
C ALA A 64 -15.27 16.48 8.60
N GLY A 65 -14.38 16.68 7.62
CA GLY A 65 -13.90 18.01 7.21
C GLY A 65 -15.02 18.96 6.81
N ARG A 66 -15.94 18.51 5.97
CA ARG A 66 -17.10 19.31 5.56
C ARG A 66 -17.97 19.71 6.76
N LEU A 67 -18.22 18.80 7.70
CA LEU A 67 -19.00 19.08 8.91
C LEU A 67 -18.27 20.05 9.85
N LEU A 68 -16.98 19.83 10.11
CA LEU A 68 -16.17 20.71 10.94
C LEU A 68 -15.90 22.08 10.31
N SER A 69 -16.15 22.22 8.99
CA SER A 69 -16.09 23.50 8.29
C SER A 69 -17.34 24.37 8.46
N LEU A 70 -18.46 23.82 8.96
CA LEU A 70 -19.76 24.53 9.05
C LEU A 70 -19.73 25.81 9.91
N PRO A 71 -18.99 25.90 11.03
CA PRO A 71 -18.84 27.17 11.75
C PRO A 71 -18.25 28.30 10.89
N TYR A 72 -17.61 27.98 9.76
CA TYR A 72 -17.01 28.95 8.85
C TYR A 72 -17.86 29.30 7.62
N LEU A 73 -19.15 28.97 7.61
CA LEU A 73 -20.05 29.23 6.47
C LEU A 73 -20.07 30.71 6.04
N PHE A 74 -20.02 31.63 7.01
CA PHE A 74 -20.02 33.08 6.75
C PHE A 74 -18.63 33.64 6.36
N TRP A 75 -17.56 32.84 6.50
CA TRP A 75 -16.21 33.18 6.05
C TRP A 75 -15.81 32.30 4.86
N SER A 76 -16.49 32.53 3.73
CA SER A 76 -16.40 31.66 2.54
C SER A 76 -14.97 31.41 2.06
N ALA A 77 -14.10 32.44 2.06
CA ALA A 77 -12.69 32.31 1.69
C ALA A 77 -11.92 31.39 2.65
N ARG A 78 -12.08 31.57 3.97
CA ARG A 78 -11.45 30.74 4.99
C ARG A 78 -11.93 29.29 4.90
N ARG A 79 -13.24 29.08 4.73
CA ARG A 79 -13.82 27.75 4.57
C ARG A 79 -13.28 27.02 3.34
N ARG A 80 -13.19 27.72 2.19
CA ARG A 80 -12.59 27.16 0.97
C ARG A 80 -11.13 26.78 1.19
N ALA A 81 -10.33 27.66 1.79
CA ALA A 81 -8.92 27.39 2.08
C ALA A 81 -8.74 26.17 3.00
N MET A 82 -9.57 26.02 4.04
CA MET A 82 -9.51 24.87 4.95
C MET A 82 -9.87 23.55 4.27
N LEU A 83 -10.86 23.56 3.37
CA LEU A 83 -11.25 22.36 2.62
C LEU A 83 -10.21 22.00 1.56
N ALA A 84 -9.64 22.99 0.85
CA ALA A 84 -8.55 22.78 -0.08
C ALA A 84 -7.31 22.17 0.61
N ALA A 85 -6.93 22.72 1.78
CA ALA A 85 -5.83 22.16 2.57
C ALA A 85 -6.09 20.72 3.03
N LEU A 86 -7.36 20.34 3.25
CA LEU A 86 -7.74 18.96 3.57
C LEU A 86 -7.64 18.04 2.34
N ASP A 87 -8.07 18.51 1.16
CA ASP A 87 -7.90 17.78 -0.09
C ASP A 87 -6.40 17.55 -0.38
N ASP A 88 -5.57 18.59 -0.27
CA ASP A 88 -4.11 18.50 -0.43
C ASP A 88 -3.47 17.53 0.57
N PHE A 89 -3.93 17.55 1.83
CA PHE A 89 -3.49 16.62 2.85
C PHE A 89 -3.86 15.17 2.50
N ALA A 90 -5.09 14.91 2.04
CA ALA A 90 -5.51 13.58 1.60
C ALA A 90 -4.72 13.11 0.37
N ASP A 91 -4.43 14.00 -0.57
CA ASP A 91 -3.65 13.72 -1.78
C ASP A 91 -2.21 13.32 -1.47
N GLN A 92 -1.60 13.90 -0.44
CA GLN A 92 -0.28 13.47 0.03
C GLN A 92 -0.27 11.99 0.46
N PHE A 93 -1.29 11.50 1.19
CA PHE A 93 -1.37 10.08 1.54
C PHE A 93 -1.65 9.19 0.32
N ARG A 94 -2.46 9.66 -0.63
CA ARG A 94 -2.66 8.94 -1.91
C ARG A 94 -1.36 8.85 -2.70
N ALA A 95 -0.54 9.90 -2.67
CA ALA A 95 0.76 9.93 -3.33
C ALA A 95 1.75 8.96 -2.67
N ILE A 96 1.74 8.85 -1.33
CA ILE A 96 2.51 7.83 -0.61
C ILE A 96 2.12 6.42 -1.09
N ASN A 97 0.83 6.10 -1.08
CA ASN A 97 0.36 4.78 -1.53
C ASN A 97 0.69 4.52 -3.01
N ARG A 98 0.63 5.54 -3.87
CA ARG A 98 1.07 5.45 -5.27
C ARG A 98 2.55 5.11 -5.39
N ARG A 99 3.41 5.80 -4.62
CA ARG A 99 4.85 5.54 -4.59
C ARG A 99 5.15 4.13 -4.10
N VAL A 100 4.55 3.70 -2.98
CA VAL A 100 4.73 2.32 -2.48
C VAL A 100 4.37 1.29 -3.54
N CYS A 101 3.26 1.48 -4.25
CA CYS A 101 2.84 0.58 -5.34
C CYS A 101 3.87 0.52 -6.47
N ALA A 102 4.36 1.67 -6.91
CA ALA A 102 5.34 1.77 -7.99
C ALA A 102 6.69 1.14 -7.62
N GLU A 103 7.21 1.45 -6.43
CA GLU A 103 8.47 0.88 -5.93
C GLU A 103 8.32 -0.63 -5.71
N SER A 104 7.18 -1.11 -5.20
CA SER A 104 6.93 -2.56 -5.03
C SER A 104 6.97 -3.31 -6.36
N TYR A 105 6.35 -2.74 -7.39
CA TYR A 105 6.40 -3.27 -8.74
C TYR A 105 7.85 -3.31 -9.26
N ALA A 106 8.59 -2.21 -9.11
CA ALA A 106 9.96 -2.09 -9.58
C ALA A 106 10.90 -3.09 -8.90
N LEU A 107 10.90 -3.13 -7.56
CA LEU A 107 11.74 -4.04 -6.78
C LEU A 107 11.44 -5.51 -7.11
N TYR A 108 10.16 -5.87 -7.18
CA TYR A 108 9.74 -7.24 -7.48
C TYR A 108 10.23 -7.69 -8.86
N HIS A 109 9.94 -6.92 -9.92
CA HIS A 109 10.34 -7.29 -11.28
C HIS A 109 11.84 -7.21 -11.50
N TYR A 110 12.50 -6.21 -10.89
CA TYR A 110 13.95 -6.07 -10.99
C TYR A 110 14.66 -7.30 -10.44
N THR A 111 14.34 -7.68 -9.20
CA THR A 111 14.96 -8.84 -8.54
C THR A 111 14.60 -10.16 -9.20
N ARG A 112 13.40 -10.26 -9.80
CA ARG A 112 12.98 -11.44 -10.56
C ARG A 112 13.80 -11.63 -11.82
N ASP A 113 14.00 -10.54 -12.57
CA ASP A 113 14.55 -10.59 -13.92
C ASP A 113 16.09 -10.48 -13.92
N LEU A 114 16.68 -9.79 -12.94
CA LEU A 114 18.13 -9.51 -12.86
C LEU A 114 18.81 -10.07 -11.60
N GLY A 115 18.05 -10.54 -10.61
CA GLY A 115 18.60 -11.02 -9.33
C GLY A 115 19.09 -9.90 -8.40
N ALA A 116 19.90 -10.28 -7.41
CA ALA A 116 20.46 -9.38 -6.39
C ALA A 116 21.77 -8.74 -6.86
N THR A 117 21.68 -7.78 -7.80
CA THR A 117 22.83 -6.99 -8.25
C THR A 117 23.32 -6.01 -7.16
N ASP A 118 24.56 -5.53 -7.25
CA ASP A 118 25.11 -4.54 -6.32
C ASP A 118 24.23 -3.29 -6.18
N PHE A 119 23.61 -2.86 -7.29
CA PHE A 119 22.70 -1.72 -7.29
C PHE A 119 21.47 -1.96 -6.41
N ILE A 120 20.76 -3.08 -6.61
CA ILE A 120 19.54 -3.34 -5.85
C ILE A 120 19.88 -3.64 -4.38
N VAL A 121 20.98 -4.34 -4.13
CA VAL A 121 21.50 -4.57 -2.77
C VAL A 121 21.83 -3.24 -2.08
N GLY A 122 22.42 -2.28 -2.79
CA GLY A 122 22.66 -0.93 -2.27
C GLY A 122 21.38 -0.13 -1.99
N LEU A 123 20.30 -0.41 -2.73
CA LEU A 123 19.02 0.29 -2.58
C LEU A 123 18.13 -0.26 -1.45
N ILE A 124 18.07 -1.59 -1.32
CA ILE A 124 17.13 -2.26 -0.39
C ILE A 124 17.81 -3.07 0.71
N GLY A 125 19.14 -3.19 0.68
CA GLY A 125 19.90 -4.03 1.58
C GLY A 125 20.02 -5.48 1.11
N ALA A 126 21.08 -6.16 1.56
CA ALA A 126 21.41 -7.52 1.14
C ALA A 126 20.36 -8.56 1.59
N GLU A 127 19.86 -8.43 2.82
CA GLU A 127 18.86 -9.35 3.37
C GLU A 127 17.57 -9.31 2.57
N PHE A 128 17.02 -8.12 2.34
CA PHE A 128 15.77 -7.97 1.59
C PHE A 128 15.91 -8.42 0.12
N ALA A 129 17.02 -8.07 -0.54
CA ALA A 129 17.30 -8.54 -1.89
C ALA A 129 17.41 -10.08 -1.97
N THR A 130 18.00 -10.71 -0.95
CA THR A 130 18.12 -12.18 -0.84
C THR A 130 16.75 -12.81 -0.69
N LEU A 131 15.93 -12.35 0.25
CA LEU A 131 14.57 -12.86 0.48
C LEU A 131 13.67 -12.75 -0.75
N LEU A 132 13.76 -11.66 -1.51
CA LEU A 132 13.05 -11.52 -2.79
C LEU A 132 13.53 -12.54 -3.82
N CYS A 133 14.84 -12.67 -4.00
CA CYS A 133 15.42 -13.66 -4.92
C CYS A 133 15.04 -15.10 -4.55
N GLU A 134 15.01 -15.44 -3.26
CA GLU A 134 14.56 -16.73 -2.75
C GLU A 134 13.08 -16.97 -3.06
N CYS A 135 12.22 -15.96 -2.88
CA CYS A 135 10.81 -16.02 -3.26
C CYS A 135 10.65 -16.32 -4.77
N HIS A 136 11.40 -15.64 -5.62
CA HIS A 136 11.40 -15.87 -7.08
C HIS A 136 11.92 -17.25 -7.45
N ALA A 137 13.00 -17.71 -6.80
CA ALA A 137 13.56 -19.04 -7.00
C ALA A 137 12.57 -20.14 -6.58
N ALA A 138 11.92 -19.98 -5.43
CA ALA A 138 10.87 -20.88 -4.97
C ALA A 138 9.69 -20.92 -5.94
N ARG A 139 9.29 -19.77 -6.51
CA ARG A 139 8.25 -19.73 -7.55
C ARG A 139 8.66 -20.47 -8.83
N ARG A 140 9.87 -20.24 -9.31
CA ARG A 140 10.39 -20.83 -10.55
C ARG A 140 10.57 -22.35 -10.45
N LEU A 141 10.99 -22.84 -9.28
CA LEU A 141 11.20 -24.25 -9.00
C LEU A 141 9.96 -24.95 -8.43
N ASP A 142 8.83 -24.24 -8.34
CA ASP A 142 7.60 -24.66 -7.66
C ASP A 142 7.81 -25.26 -6.26
N LYS A 143 8.77 -24.70 -5.51
CA LYS A 143 9.08 -25.12 -4.15
C LYS A 143 8.14 -24.42 -3.15
N PRO A 144 7.81 -25.07 -2.02
CA PRO A 144 7.14 -24.42 -0.91
C PRO A 144 7.90 -23.17 -0.45
N PHE A 145 7.17 -22.14 -0.03
CA PHE A 145 7.71 -20.96 0.62
C PHE A 145 6.94 -20.75 1.92
N GLY A 146 7.53 -21.22 3.02
CA GLY A 146 6.85 -21.42 4.30
C GLY A 146 6.48 -20.11 5.00
N ALA A 147 5.67 -20.20 6.06
CA ALA A 147 5.20 -19.04 6.83
C ALA A 147 6.35 -18.21 7.42
N GLU A 148 7.45 -18.85 7.82
CA GLU A 148 8.65 -18.17 8.32
C GLU A 148 9.33 -17.33 7.22
N GLN A 149 9.51 -17.90 6.02
CA GLN A 149 10.08 -17.19 4.87
C GLN A 149 9.19 -16.04 4.41
N ARG A 150 7.86 -16.25 4.40
CA ARG A 150 6.88 -15.18 4.13
C ARG A 150 6.93 -14.08 5.18
N ALA A 151 7.14 -14.43 6.45
CA ALA A 151 7.23 -13.47 7.54
C ALA A 151 8.49 -12.62 7.42
N ALA A 152 9.64 -13.26 7.15
CA ALA A 152 10.90 -12.58 6.91
C ALA A 152 10.81 -11.63 5.71
N LEU A 153 10.29 -12.11 4.57
CA LEU A 153 10.11 -11.27 3.38
C LEU A 153 9.13 -10.12 3.63
N PHE A 154 8.00 -10.38 4.30
CA PHE A 154 7.05 -9.33 4.66
C PHE A 154 7.69 -8.27 5.56
N ALA A 155 8.41 -8.69 6.61
CA ALA A 155 9.06 -7.79 7.53
C ALA A 155 10.13 -6.94 6.83
N ALA A 156 11.02 -7.57 6.05
CA ALA A 156 12.06 -6.87 5.30
C ALA A 156 11.48 -5.82 4.35
N PHE A 157 10.43 -6.18 3.61
CA PHE A 157 9.72 -5.25 2.74
C PHE A 157 9.11 -4.10 3.56
N PHE A 158 8.36 -4.42 4.60
CA PHE A 158 7.62 -3.44 5.38
C PHE A 158 8.57 -2.45 6.08
N HIS A 159 9.67 -2.93 6.64
CA HIS A 159 10.70 -2.08 7.26
C HIS A 159 11.31 -1.12 6.24
N TRP A 160 11.75 -1.64 5.09
CA TRP A 160 12.30 -0.81 4.02
C TRP A 160 11.30 0.26 3.56
N GLU A 161 10.04 -0.11 3.34
CA GLU A 161 8.97 0.81 2.93
C GLU A 161 8.75 1.91 3.98
N GLN A 162 8.71 1.54 5.26
CA GLN A 162 8.54 2.51 6.35
C GLN A 162 9.69 3.51 6.40
N GLU A 163 10.93 3.05 6.29
CA GLU A 163 12.12 3.90 6.40
C GLU A 163 12.31 4.81 5.20
N ASN A 164 12.09 4.29 3.99
CA ASN A 164 12.48 4.97 2.75
C ASN A 164 11.33 5.75 2.08
N ILE A 165 10.07 5.41 2.41
CA ILE A 165 8.90 5.97 1.76
C ILE A 165 7.92 6.56 2.77
N VAL A 166 7.38 5.74 3.66
CA VAL A 166 6.18 6.11 4.43
C VAL A 166 6.51 7.07 5.57
N ALA A 167 7.46 6.74 6.45
CA ALA A 167 7.79 7.59 7.59
C ALA A 167 8.19 9.03 7.19
N PRO A 168 9.13 9.25 6.25
CA PRO A 168 9.49 10.61 5.86
C PRO A 168 8.33 11.36 5.21
N ALA A 169 7.55 10.70 4.36
CA ALA A 169 6.44 11.36 3.67
C ALA A 169 5.25 11.67 4.59
N VAL A 170 4.95 10.79 5.55
CA VAL A 170 3.93 11.02 6.59
C VAL A 170 4.35 12.21 7.46
N LEU A 171 5.61 12.27 7.88
CA LEU A 171 6.13 13.39 8.67
C LEU A 171 5.98 14.72 7.92
N ALA A 172 6.38 14.75 6.64
CA ALA A 172 6.25 15.93 5.78
C ALA A 172 4.77 16.37 5.62
N ALA A 173 3.87 15.42 5.37
CA ALA A 173 2.44 15.71 5.22
C ALA A 173 1.81 16.31 6.48
N TYR A 174 2.21 15.83 7.65
CA TYR A 174 1.73 16.37 8.92
C TYR A 174 2.34 17.72 9.28
N ALA A 175 3.59 17.98 8.89
CA ALA A 175 4.23 19.28 9.12
C ALA A 175 3.50 20.40 8.37
N GLY A 176 3.04 20.14 7.14
CA GLY A 176 2.35 21.12 6.29
C GLY A 176 0.85 21.31 6.57
N PHE A 177 0.24 20.52 7.47
CA PHE A 177 -1.20 20.59 7.73
C PHE A 177 -1.53 21.13 9.13
N HIS A 178 -2.29 22.23 9.19
CA HIS A 178 -2.48 23.03 10.41
C HIS A 178 -3.89 22.98 11.02
N TRP A 179 -4.82 22.20 10.46
CA TRP A 179 -6.16 22.07 11.07
C TRP A 179 -6.17 21.05 12.20
N ALA A 180 -5.96 21.51 13.44
CA ALA A 180 -5.75 20.68 14.62
C ALA A 180 -6.81 19.58 14.84
N ALA A 181 -8.10 19.88 14.69
CA ALA A 181 -9.18 18.91 14.88
C ALA A 181 -9.11 17.76 13.86
N ILE A 182 -8.94 18.10 12.57
CA ILE A 182 -8.80 17.09 11.51
C ILE A 182 -7.50 16.34 11.62
N LYS A 183 -6.40 17.02 11.95
CA LYS A 183 -5.08 16.40 12.18
C LYS A 183 -5.17 15.34 13.28
N ARG A 184 -5.84 15.65 14.40
CA ARG A 184 -6.05 14.70 15.50
C ARG A 184 -6.87 13.49 15.09
N LEU A 185 -7.91 13.67 14.26
CA LEU A 185 -8.70 12.56 13.72
C LEU A 185 -7.86 11.72 12.74
N ALA A 186 -7.11 12.37 11.85
CA ALA A 186 -6.28 11.73 10.83
C ALA A 186 -5.16 10.87 11.43
N LEU A 187 -4.60 11.28 12.58
CA LEU A 187 -3.56 10.56 13.33
C LEU A 187 -4.08 9.36 14.11
N ARG A 188 -5.39 9.17 14.24
CA ARG A 188 -5.98 8.09 15.05
C ARG A 188 -6.90 7.17 14.25
N PRO A 189 -6.45 6.66 13.08
CA PRO A 189 -7.25 5.72 12.33
C PRO A 189 -7.46 4.45 13.13
N ARG A 190 -8.63 3.84 12.94
CA ARG A 190 -8.88 2.45 13.32
C ARG A 190 -8.89 1.62 12.05
N VAL A 191 -7.77 0.96 11.76
CA VAL A 191 -7.62 0.15 10.55
C VAL A 191 -8.44 -1.13 10.71
N ARG A 192 -9.29 -1.40 9.73
CA ARG A 192 -10.14 -2.59 9.68
C ARG A 192 -10.16 -3.17 8.27
N PHE A 193 -9.21 -4.04 7.99
CA PHE A 193 -9.21 -4.76 6.73
C PHE A 193 -10.35 -5.77 6.67
N ALA A 194 -10.82 -6.06 5.46
CA ALA A 194 -11.96 -6.94 5.25
C ALA A 194 -11.75 -8.34 5.87
N TYR A 195 -10.53 -8.86 5.84
CA TYR A 195 -10.18 -10.17 6.40
C TYR A 195 -10.07 -10.19 7.93
N PHE A 196 -10.14 -9.03 8.61
CA PHE A 196 -10.09 -8.99 10.08
C PHE A 196 -11.36 -9.59 10.71
N GLY A 197 -12.51 -9.48 10.04
CA GLY A 197 -13.81 -9.88 10.57
C GLY A 197 -14.49 -8.79 11.42
N ALA A 198 -15.53 -9.16 12.15
CA ALA A 198 -16.36 -8.21 12.92
C ALA A 198 -15.70 -7.73 14.23
N GLY A 199 -14.86 -8.54 14.85
CA GLY A 199 -14.31 -8.29 16.19
C GLY A 199 -12.86 -7.79 16.22
N TYR A 200 -12.21 -7.56 15.07
CA TYR A 200 -10.80 -7.21 15.03
C TYR A 200 -10.56 -5.90 14.28
N SER A 201 -9.75 -5.04 14.88
CA SER A 201 -9.29 -3.77 14.31
C SER A 201 -7.98 -3.35 14.95
N LEU A 202 -7.21 -2.53 14.25
CA LEU A 202 -5.94 -2.00 14.71
C LEU A 202 -6.10 -0.49 14.95
N PRO A 203 -6.39 -0.07 16.20
CA PRO A 203 -6.43 1.34 16.54
C PRO A 203 -5.01 1.92 16.58
N PHE A 204 -4.86 3.12 16.03
CA PHE A 204 -3.65 3.92 16.16
C PHE A 204 -3.84 4.99 17.23
N ALA A 205 -2.87 5.10 18.14
CA ALA A 205 -2.77 6.24 19.05
C ALA A 205 -2.16 7.45 18.33
N ASP A 206 -1.18 7.18 17.47
CA ASP A 206 -0.49 8.15 16.64
C ASP A 206 0.04 7.49 15.35
N PHE A 207 -0.67 7.69 14.25
CA PHE A 207 -0.29 7.18 12.93
C PHE A 207 1.03 7.77 12.42
N SER A 208 1.55 8.86 13.00
CA SER A 208 2.89 9.39 12.67
C SER A 208 4.02 8.64 13.37
N SER A 209 3.74 7.81 14.39
CA SER A 209 4.71 6.92 15.01
C SER A 209 5.11 5.77 14.08
N GLN A 210 6.40 5.74 13.68
CA GLN A 210 6.94 4.64 12.89
C GLN A 210 6.88 3.31 13.65
N GLN A 211 7.21 3.32 14.94
CA GLN A 211 7.15 2.13 15.78
C GLN A 211 5.72 1.55 15.81
N GLU A 212 4.70 2.40 15.99
CA GLU A 212 3.31 1.94 15.98
C GLU A 212 2.93 1.39 14.61
N ARG A 213 3.27 2.07 13.49
CA ARG A 213 3.01 1.56 12.14
C ARG A 213 3.67 0.20 11.89
N THR A 214 4.92 0.01 12.29
CA THR A 214 5.62 -1.28 12.23
C THR A 214 4.89 -2.35 13.03
N GLN A 215 4.56 -2.08 14.29
CA GLN A 215 3.85 -3.03 15.13
C GLN A 215 2.49 -3.41 14.53
N ARG A 216 1.69 -2.43 14.09
CA ARG A 216 0.37 -2.67 13.48
C ARG A 216 0.48 -3.38 12.13
N GLY A 217 1.48 -3.06 11.32
CA GLY A 217 1.75 -3.74 10.04
C GLY A 217 2.04 -5.22 10.23
N LEU A 218 2.93 -5.56 11.18
CA LEU A 218 3.24 -6.95 11.51
C LEU A 218 2.03 -7.68 12.13
N GLN A 219 1.22 -7.01 12.95
CA GLN A 219 -0.05 -7.57 13.46
C GLN A 219 -1.06 -7.86 12.33
N ALA A 220 -1.12 -7.00 11.31
CA ALA A 220 -1.98 -7.23 10.15
C ALA A 220 -1.51 -8.46 9.34
N TYR A 221 -0.20 -8.65 9.20
CA TYR A 221 0.39 -9.84 8.59
C TYR A 221 0.11 -11.12 9.39
N GLN A 222 0.38 -11.11 10.70
CA GLN A 222 0.09 -12.26 11.57
C GLN A 222 -1.38 -12.66 11.49
N ARG A 223 -2.29 -11.68 11.44
CA ARG A 223 -3.71 -11.94 11.24
C ARG A 223 -4.01 -12.54 9.87
N ALA A 224 -3.33 -12.09 8.81
CA ALA A 224 -3.52 -12.64 7.46
C ALA A 224 -3.12 -14.12 7.40
N GLU A 225 -1.98 -14.48 7.98
CA GLU A 225 -1.53 -15.87 8.11
C GLU A 225 -2.52 -16.70 8.95
N ALA A 226 -2.98 -16.18 10.10
CA ALA A 226 -3.91 -16.89 10.97
C ALA A 226 -5.31 -17.11 10.33
N VAL A 227 -5.75 -16.22 9.45
CA VAL A 227 -7.01 -16.35 8.71
C VAL A 227 -6.88 -17.29 7.51
N GLY A 228 -5.67 -17.39 6.94
CA GLY A 228 -5.39 -18.09 5.70
C GLY A 228 -5.39 -17.15 4.50
N LEU A 229 -4.32 -17.21 3.70
CA LEU A 229 -4.09 -16.25 2.60
C LEU A 229 -5.13 -16.32 1.48
N ALA A 230 -5.72 -17.49 1.23
CA ALA A 230 -6.81 -17.64 0.27
C ALA A 230 -8.07 -16.87 0.72
N GLN A 231 -8.41 -16.93 2.01
CA GLN A 231 -9.52 -16.17 2.58
C GLN A 231 -9.23 -14.67 2.59
N VAL A 232 -7.98 -14.28 2.84
CA VAL A 232 -7.53 -12.89 2.73
C VAL A 232 -7.74 -12.38 1.30
N GLU A 233 -7.28 -13.12 0.29
CA GLU A 233 -7.48 -12.79 -1.12
C GLU A 233 -8.97 -12.65 -1.50
N GLN A 234 -9.81 -13.62 -1.10
CA GLN A 234 -11.25 -13.56 -1.35
C GLN A 234 -11.91 -12.34 -0.68
N ALA A 235 -11.43 -11.93 0.50
CA ALA A 235 -11.97 -10.78 1.22
C ALA A 235 -11.76 -9.44 0.50
N LEU A 236 -10.94 -9.36 -0.56
CA LEU A 236 -10.87 -8.18 -1.44
C LEU A 236 -12.25 -7.84 -2.05
N ALA A 237 -13.11 -8.85 -2.29
CA ALA A 237 -14.47 -8.63 -2.81
C ALA A 237 -15.37 -7.86 -1.82
N HIS A 238 -15.11 -7.95 -0.52
CA HIS A 238 -15.96 -7.32 0.50
C HIS A 238 -15.90 -5.78 0.48
N TYR A 239 -14.85 -5.19 -0.08
CA TYR A 239 -14.81 -3.74 -0.26
C TYR A 239 -15.83 -3.26 -1.29
N ARG A 240 -16.30 -4.12 -2.22
CA ARG A 240 -17.22 -3.76 -3.32
C ARG A 240 -16.72 -2.57 -4.16
N LEU A 241 -15.39 -2.45 -4.27
CA LEU A 241 -14.73 -1.39 -5.02
C LEU A 241 -14.07 -1.94 -6.30
N MET A 242 -13.73 -3.21 -6.35
CA MET A 242 -13.03 -3.77 -7.51
C MET A 242 -14.00 -3.97 -8.70
N PRO A 243 -13.56 -3.72 -9.94
CA PRO A 243 -14.39 -3.93 -11.12
C PRO A 243 -14.79 -5.39 -11.31
N ALA A 244 -15.96 -5.64 -11.91
CA ALA A 244 -16.42 -7.01 -12.21
C ALA A 244 -15.41 -7.79 -13.08
N ALA A 245 -14.75 -7.10 -14.02
CA ALA A 245 -13.69 -7.69 -14.87
C ALA A 245 -12.49 -8.21 -14.06
N PHE A 246 -12.13 -7.54 -12.97
CA PHE A 246 -11.10 -8.03 -12.06
C PHE A 246 -11.52 -9.35 -11.41
N HIS A 247 -12.77 -9.46 -10.93
CA HIS A 247 -13.26 -10.69 -10.31
C HIS A 247 -13.40 -11.85 -11.30
N ALA A 248 -13.75 -11.56 -12.56
CA ALA A 248 -13.87 -12.58 -13.60
C ALA A 248 -12.50 -13.15 -14.00
N ASN A 249 -11.49 -12.29 -14.20
CA ASN A 249 -10.14 -12.72 -14.55
C ASN A 249 -9.10 -11.65 -14.13
N PRO A 250 -8.53 -11.73 -12.91
CA PRO A 250 -7.61 -10.73 -12.40
C PRO A 250 -6.38 -10.52 -13.30
N ARG A 251 -5.86 -11.59 -13.89
CA ARG A 251 -4.68 -11.56 -14.77
C ARG A 251 -4.98 -10.86 -16.10
N ALA A 252 -6.13 -11.14 -16.71
CA ALA A 252 -6.54 -10.45 -17.94
C ALA A 252 -6.81 -8.97 -17.65
N TYR A 253 -7.50 -8.66 -16.55
CA TYR A 253 -7.75 -7.28 -16.16
C TYR A 253 -6.43 -6.50 -15.93
N PHE A 254 -5.46 -7.07 -15.22
CA PHE A 254 -4.14 -6.45 -15.08
C PHE A 254 -3.47 -6.16 -16.43
N ARG A 255 -3.53 -7.09 -17.40
CA ARG A 255 -2.98 -6.86 -18.75
C ARG A 255 -3.65 -5.67 -19.44
N THR A 256 -4.95 -5.47 -19.27
CA THR A 256 -5.62 -4.28 -19.82
C THR A 256 -5.11 -2.98 -19.21
N LEU A 257 -4.77 -2.99 -17.91
CA LEU A 257 -4.14 -1.84 -17.26
C LEU A 257 -2.73 -1.60 -17.80
N ALA A 258 -1.95 -2.66 -18.00
CA ALA A 258 -0.59 -2.57 -18.52
C ALA A 258 -0.51 -2.09 -19.97
N LEU A 259 -1.52 -2.37 -20.80
CA LEU A 259 -1.61 -1.84 -22.17
C LEU A 259 -2.05 -0.38 -22.22
N ALA A 260 -2.69 0.11 -21.16
CA ALA A 260 -3.18 1.49 -21.06
C ALA A 260 -2.24 2.42 -20.27
N ALA A 261 -1.12 1.89 -19.78
CA ALA A 261 -0.10 2.56 -18.97
C ALA A 261 1.09 2.94 -19.85
#